data_AF-A0A7S4DHM8-F1
#
_entry.id   AF-A0A7S4DHM8-F1
#
_cell.length_a   1.000
_cell.length_b   1.000
_cell.length_c   1.000
_cell.angle_alpha   90.00
_cell.angle_beta   90.00
_cell.angle_gamma   90.00
#
_symmetry.space_group_name_H-M   'P 1'
#
loop_
_entity.id
_entity.type
_entity.pdbx_description
1 polymer ?
#
loop_
_entity_poly.entity_id
_entity_poly.type
_entity_poly.pdbx_seq_one_letter_code
_entity_poly.pdbx_strand_id
1 'polypeptide(L)'
;MGTGASSSERLYQPVNDQEGVPHDGEEQKFGGDVEGHSFRSQSSERKRMKINGIDLRWHKVSYSVPGKKSGTTKQILFDCSGNVAKGEMCCIMGPSGAGKTTMMNILAGRVSAPFSGSVLANGQAVNPAKFAKNIAYVMQEEALFATATPREALHFSAAMRLPQNTSIEERNELVEGLLMDLDLTKCADTLIGSVLIQGISGGEKKRTSIGVELITQPKIIFLDEPTSGLDTYSAFNACEILKKLCKRGCSVVCTIHQPSSEIFHLFDKTLLIQSGYIVYHGAVNDMPAYFDSLGEKYACPPNYNPADHVMFLMQAKEKHKGDHSFMRESWAKREAEHKEDILPPDLKREASFMVEYRTKAGICRQFAYLLTREVGEKRDVHSEKYRKSKST
;
A
#
# COMPACT_ATOMS: atom_id res chain seq x y z
N MET A 1 3.18 -67.37 6.75
CA MET A 1 3.43 -65.96 7.11
C MET A 1 4.49 -65.45 6.15
N GLY A 2 4.28 -64.58 5.18
CA GLY A 2 3.22 -63.62 4.89
C GLY A 2 3.89 -62.39 4.25
N THR A 3 3.79 -62.29 2.92
CA THR A 3 3.87 -61.10 2.03
C THR A 3 5.13 -60.20 2.09
N GLY A 4 5.91 -59.93 1.03
CA GLY A 4 5.60 -59.86 -0.40
C GLY A 4 5.17 -58.43 -0.79
N ALA A 5 6.06 -57.64 -1.40
CA ALA A 5 5.68 -56.45 -2.17
C ALA A 5 6.74 -56.16 -3.25
N SER A 6 6.36 -56.46 -4.49
CA SER A 6 7.10 -56.22 -5.72
C SER A 6 6.88 -54.81 -6.26
N SER A 7 7.96 -54.27 -6.80
CA SER A 7 8.06 -53.09 -7.64
C SER A 7 7.14 -53.16 -8.88
N SER A 8 6.42 -52.07 -9.18
CA SER A 8 5.96 -51.80 -10.55
C SER A 8 5.88 -50.30 -10.77
N GLU A 9 6.73 -49.81 -11.67
CA GLU A 9 6.70 -48.48 -12.28
C GLU A 9 5.47 -48.38 -13.20
N ARG A 10 4.72 -47.27 -13.13
CA ARG A 10 3.77 -46.89 -14.17
C ARG A 10 4.19 -45.55 -14.76
N LEU A 11 4.79 -45.64 -15.95
CA LEU A 11 4.89 -44.54 -16.91
C LEU A 11 3.47 -44.15 -17.39
N TYR A 12 3.18 -42.86 -17.38
CA TYR A 12 2.02 -42.27 -18.04
C TYR A 12 2.44 -41.83 -19.46
N GLN A 13 1.84 -42.41 -20.49
CA GLN A 13 1.93 -41.93 -21.88
C GLN A 13 0.57 -41.34 -22.30
N PRO A 14 0.53 -40.25 -23.08
CA PRO A 14 -0.73 -39.67 -23.56
C PRO A 14 -1.25 -40.43 -24.79
N VAL A 15 -2.55 -40.70 -24.80
CA VAL A 15 -3.26 -41.31 -25.93
C VAL A 15 -3.70 -40.20 -26.89
N ASN A 16 -3.25 -40.33 -28.14
CA ASN A 16 -3.69 -39.57 -29.30
C ASN A 16 -4.84 -40.36 -29.94
N ASP A 17 -6.02 -39.80 -30.05
CA ASP A 17 -7.07 -40.32 -30.94
C ASP A 17 -7.66 -39.16 -31.76
N GLN A 18 -7.25 -39.12 -33.03
CA GLN A 18 -7.98 -38.49 -34.12
C GLN A 18 -8.72 -39.62 -34.86
N GLU A 19 -10.03 -39.49 -35.05
CA GLU A 19 -10.76 -39.91 -36.27
C GLU A 19 -12.22 -39.42 -36.21
N GLY A 20 -12.72 -38.86 -37.33
CA GLY A 20 -14.10 -38.34 -37.52
C GLY A 20 -15.13 -39.46 -37.77
N VAL A 21 -16.40 -39.26 -38.14
CA VAL A 21 -17.14 -38.23 -38.92
C VAL A 21 -18.67 -38.44 -38.61
N PRO A 22 -19.65 -37.92 -39.39
CA PRO A 22 -20.57 -36.79 -39.14
C PRO A 22 -22.00 -37.16 -38.66
N HIS A 23 -22.80 -36.16 -38.25
CA HIS A 23 -24.25 -36.19 -38.51
C HIS A 23 -24.90 -34.81 -38.51
N ASP A 24 -25.77 -34.61 -39.51
CA ASP A 24 -26.54 -33.42 -39.84
C ASP A 24 -27.66 -33.09 -38.86
N GLY A 25 -27.99 -31.80 -38.77
CA GLY A 25 -29.36 -31.24 -38.70
C GLY A 25 -30.17 -31.41 -37.40
N GLU A 26 -30.38 -30.31 -36.67
CA GLU A 26 -31.69 -29.62 -36.58
C GLU A 26 -31.70 -28.60 -35.43
N GLU A 27 -32.11 -27.37 -35.77
CA GLU A 27 -32.40 -26.30 -34.83
C GLU A 27 -33.64 -26.64 -33.99
N GLN A 28 -33.53 -26.63 -32.66
CA GLN A 28 -34.68 -26.41 -31.78
C GLN A 28 -34.38 -25.28 -30.79
N LYS A 29 -35.00 -24.13 -31.06
CA LYS A 29 -35.13 -23.01 -30.15
C LYS A 29 -36.10 -23.38 -29.03
N PHE A 30 -35.63 -23.37 -27.78
CA PHE A 30 -36.50 -23.18 -26.62
C PHE A 30 -36.16 -21.85 -25.96
N GLY A 31 -37.04 -20.88 -26.18
CA GLY A 31 -37.07 -19.62 -25.44
C GLY A 31 -37.62 -19.85 -24.04
N GLY A 32 -37.01 -19.18 -23.07
CA GLY A 32 -37.44 -19.11 -21.69
C GLY A 32 -36.79 -17.87 -21.08
N ASP A 33 -37.54 -16.77 -21.10
CA ASP A 33 -37.16 -15.48 -20.53
C ASP A 33 -36.90 -15.60 -19.03
N VAL A 34 -35.70 -15.22 -18.61
CA VAL A 34 -35.41 -14.83 -17.23
C VAL A 34 -34.86 -13.42 -17.28
N GLU A 35 -35.76 -12.44 -17.20
CA GLU A 35 -35.43 -11.04 -16.95
C GLU A 35 -34.79 -10.89 -15.57
N GLY A 36 -33.46 -11.02 -15.51
CA GLY A 36 -32.65 -10.67 -14.34
C GLY A 36 -32.02 -9.29 -14.52
N HIS A 37 -32.62 -8.29 -13.88
CA HIS A 37 -32.18 -6.89 -13.75
C HIS A 37 -30.69 -6.57 -14.03
N SER A 38 -30.38 -6.13 -15.25
CA SER A 38 -29.11 -5.50 -15.64
C SER A 38 -29.16 -3.96 -15.52
N PHE A 39 -29.92 -3.40 -14.58
CA PHE A 39 -30.15 -1.94 -14.50
C PHE A 39 -29.34 -1.23 -13.40
N ARG A 40 -28.09 -1.63 -13.14
CA ARG A 40 -27.21 -0.87 -12.23
C ARG A 40 -25.73 -1.10 -12.49
N SER A 41 -25.14 -0.45 -13.49
CA SER A 41 -23.67 -0.35 -13.55
C SER A 41 -23.08 0.85 -14.30
N GLN A 42 -23.82 1.59 -15.14
CA GLN A 42 -23.19 2.66 -15.94
C GLN A 42 -23.21 4.07 -15.33
N SER A 43 -24.09 4.36 -14.36
CA SER A 43 -24.20 5.71 -13.77
C SER A 43 -23.20 5.96 -12.63
N SER A 44 -22.75 4.92 -11.94
CA SER A 44 -21.88 5.01 -10.74
C SER A 44 -20.41 5.27 -11.07
N GLU A 45 -19.92 4.82 -12.23
CA GLU A 45 -18.52 5.04 -12.62
C GLU A 45 -18.23 6.49 -13.04
N ARG A 46 -19.23 7.21 -13.57
CA ARG A 46 -19.05 8.52 -14.20
C ARG A 46 -18.76 9.69 -13.24
N LYS A 47 -18.84 9.48 -11.92
CA LYS A 47 -18.57 10.52 -10.91
C LYS A 47 -17.38 10.23 -9.98
N ARG A 48 -16.57 9.20 -10.26
CA ARG A 48 -15.37 8.97 -9.45
C ARG A 48 -14.28 9.98 -9.82
N MET A 49 -13.96 10.88 -8.89
CA MET A 49 -12.88 11.86 -9.04
C MET A 49 -11.56 11.17 -9.42
N LYS A 50 -10.93 11.64 -10.51
CA LYS A 50 -9.54 11.32 -10.83
C LYS A 50 -8.63 11.93 -9.78
N ILE A 51 -7.73 11.13 -9.21
CA ILE A 51 -6.73 11.58 -8.25
C ILE A 51 -5.53 12.07 -9.05
N ASN A 52 -5.15 13.34 -8.87
CA ASN A 52 -3.92 13.85 -9.47
C ASN A 52 -2.73 13.46 -8.59
N GLY A 53 -2.18 12.26 -8.81
CA GLY A 53 -1.03 11.76 -8.06
C GLY A 53 0.26 12.52 -8.34
N ILE A 54 1.33 11.99 -7.75
CA ILE A 54 2.65 12.62 -7.74
C ILE A 54 3.67 11.69 -8.38
N ASP A 55 4.49 12.25 -9.27
CA ASP A 55 5.77 11.64 -9.62
C ASP A 55 6.75 11.98 -8.50
N LEU A 56 7.08 11.00 -7.66
CA LEU A 56 8.01 11.16 -6.56
C LEU A 56 9.37 10.61 -6.97
N ARG A 57 10.41 11.42 -6.89
CA ARG A 57 11.79 11.00 -7.14
C ARG A 57 12.65 11.32 -5.95
N TRP A 58 13.67 10.52 -5.70
CA TRP A 58 14.67 10.81 -4.69
C TRP A 58 16.05 10.57 -5.27
N HIS A 59 17.01 11.40 -4.88
CA HIS A 59 18.35 11.37 -5.41
C HIS A 59 19.35 11.41 -4.26
N LYS A 60 20.22 10.40 -4.20
CA LYS A 60 21.34 10.31 -3.26
C LYS A 60 20.95 10.44 -1.79
N VAL A 61 19.79 9.92 -1.42
CA VAL A 61 19.27 9.98 -0.06
C VAL A 61 20.14 9.16 0.87
N SER A 62 20.78 9.81 1.83
CA SER A 62 21.51 9.15 2.91
C SER A 62 21.01 9.64 4.27
N TYR A 63 20.98 8.75 5.25
CA TYR A 63 20.41 9.05 6.56
C TYR A 63 21.18 8.37 7.68
N SER A 64 21.44 9.14 8.74
CA SER A 64 22.18 8.70 9.92
C SER A 64 21.40 9.08 11.18
N VAL A 65 21.45 8.20 12.18
CA VAL A 65 20.87 8.43 13.50
C VAL A 65 21.98 8.52 14.56
N PRO A 66 21.75 9.19 15.69
CA PRO A 66 22.67 9.12 16.83
C PRO A 66 22.90 7.66 17.25
N GLY A 67 24.17 7.32 17.49
CA GLY A 67 24.59 6.01 17.94
C GLY A 67 24.35 5.82 19.44
N LYS A 68 24.50 4.57 19.92
CA LYS A 68 24.33 4.22 21.34
C LYS A 68 25.36 4.88 22.26
N LYS A 69 26.53 5.27 21.72
CA LYS A 69 27.58 5.98 22.47
C LYS A 69 27.49 7.46 22.12
N SER A 70 27.56 8.31 23.15
CA SER A 70 27.58 9.77 22.97
C SER A 70 28.65 10.17 21.95
N GLY A 71 28.27 10.98 20.96
CA GLY A 71 29.14 11.44 19.88
C GLY A 71 29.33 10.50 18.70
N THR A 72 28.74 9.29 18.70
CA THR A 72 28.77 8.40 17.53
C THR A 72 27.51 8.54 16.69
N THR A 73 27.61 8.32 15.38
CA THR A 73 26.46 8.23 14.46
C THR A 73 26.41 6.83 13.85
N LYS A 74 25.21 6.33 13.61
CA LYS A 74 24.95 5.09 12.88
C LYS A 74 24.28 5.45 11.57
N GLN A 75 24.97 5.22 10.46
CA GLN A 75 24.38 5.37 9.14
C GLN A 75 23.41 4.22 8.86
N ILE A 76 22.22 4.58 8.37
CA ILE A 76 21.12 3.63 8.08
C ILE A 76 20.91 3.49 6.58
N LEU A 77 21.00 4.59 5.83
CA LEU A 77 20.86 4.60 4.37
C LEU A 77 22.08 5.26 3.71
N PHE A 78 22.43 4.78 2.53
CA PHE A 78 23.62 5.17 1.80
C PHE A 78 23.30 5.39 0.33
N ASP A 79 23.36 6.65 -0.10
CA ASP A 79 23.29 7.09 -1.49
C ASP A 79 22.13 6.48 -2.29
N CYS A 80 20.94 6.45 -1.70
CA CYS A 80 19.79 5.82 -2.32
C CYS A 80 19.12 6.77 -3.33
N SER A 81 18.95 6.37 -4.59
CA SER A 81 18.11 7.07 -5.58
C SER A 81 17.03 6.18 -6.18
N GLY A 82 15.97 6.79 -6.69
CA GLY A 82 14.87 6.08 -7.33
C GLY A 82 13.66 6.96 -7.57
N ASN A 83 12.57 6.34 -8.02
CA ASN A 83 11.34 7.03 -8.38
C ASN A 83 10.09 6.15 -8.29
N VAL A 84 8.95 6.82 -8.12
CA VAL A 84 7.60 6.25 -8.26
C VAL A 84 6.78 7.26 -9.06
N ALA A 85 6.42 6.89 -10.28
CA ALA A 85 5.66 7.75 -11.17
C ALA A 85 4.18 7.84 -10.72
N LYS A 86 3.45 8.77 -11.34
CA LYS A 86 2.03 8.98 -11.05
C LYS A 86 1.21 7.73 -11.33
N GLY A 87 0.43 7.29 -10.34
CA GLY A 87 -0.42 6.11 -10.48
C GLY A 87 0.34 4.79 -10.49
N GLU A 88 1.64 4.78 -10.16
CA GLU A 88 2.40 3.55 -9.94
C GLU A 88 2.26 3.06 -8.50
N MET A 89 2.30 1.74 -8.35
CA MET A 89 2.41 1.03 -7.08
C MET A 89 3.82 0.46 -6.94
N CYS A 90 4.56 0.89 -5.92
CA CYS A 90 5.93 0.46 -5.66
C CYS A 90 6.02 -0.32 -4.35
N CYS A 91 6.60 -1.52 -4.37
CA CYS A 91 6.94 -2.26 -3.14
C CYS A 91 8.39 -1.98 -2.71
N ILE A 92 8.62 -1.79 -1.41
CA ILE A 92 9.95 -1.74 -0.82
C ILE A 92 10.17 -3.08 -0.12
N MET A 93 11.21 -3.79 -0.55
CA MET A 93 11.55 -5.12 -0.01
C MET A 93 13.01 -5.17 0.46
N GLY A 94 13.31 -6.19 1.25
CA GLY A 94 14.63 -6.40 1.82
C GLY A 94 14.60 -7.00 3.22
N PRO A 95 15.73 -7.52 3.73
CA PRO A 95 15.82 -8.12 5.06
C PRO A 95 15.37 -7.21 6.20
N SER A 96 15.10 -7.78 7.37
CA SER A 96 14.88 -7.00 8.58
C SER A 96 16.10 -6.12 8.88
N GLY A 97 15.87 -4.88 9.33
CA GLY A 97 16.94 -3.93 9.60
C GLY A 97 17.64 -3.33 8.36
N ALA A 98 17.24 -3.67 7.14
CA ALA A 98 17.87 -3.16 5.92
C ALA A 98 17.63 -1.66 5.65
N GLY A 99 16.68 -1.02 6.35
CA GLY A 99 16.36 0.40 6.17
C GLY A 99 15.05 0.69 5.41
N LYS A 100 14.20 -0.32 5.16
CA LYS A 100 12.90 -0.17 4.46
C LYS A 100 12.00 0.90 5.08
N THR A 101 11.65 0.74 6.36
CA THR A 101 10.83 1.69 7.10
C THR A 101 11.51 3.06 7.24
N THR A 102 12.84 3.10 7.30
CA THR A 102 13.59 4.36 7.31
C THR A 102 13.45 5.10 5.98
N MET A 103 13.63 4.42 4.84
CA MET A 103 13.42 4.99 3.51
C MET A 103 12.00 5.54 3.38
N MET A 104 11.00 4.73 3.73
CA MET A 104 9.60 5.12 3.67
C MET A 104 9.30 6.36 4.55
N ASN A 105 9.84 6.41 5.78
CA ASN A 105 9.68 7.57 6.66
C ASN A 105 10.36 8.83 6.14
N ILE A 106 11.49 8.73 5.44
CA ILE A 106 12.13 9.90 4.81
C ILE A 106 11.24 10.45 3.71
N LEU A 107 10.78 9.58 2.80
CA LEU A 107 9.91 9.97 1.68
C LEU A 107 8.57 10.54 2.16
N ALA A 108 8.07 10.06 3.30
CA ALA A 108 6.86 10.58 3.94
C ALA A 108 7.09 11.82 4.84
N GLY A 109 8.33 12.28 5.01
CA GLY A 109 8.65 13.45 5.86
C GLY A 109 8.48 13.22 7.36
N ARG A 110 8.69 11.99 7.83
CA ARG A 110 8.49 11.54 9.21
C ARG A 110 9.78 11.28 9.98
N VAL A 111 10.94 11.60 9.42
CA VAL A 111 12.23 11.51 10.13
C VAL A 111 12.48 12.73 11.00
N SER A 112 13.11 12.51 12.16
CA SER A 112 13.45 13.56 13.13
C SER A 112 14.83 14.18 12.87
N ALA A 113 15.76 13.41 12.30
CA ALA A 113 17.07 13.92 11.92
C ALA A 113 17.09 14.39 10.45
N PRO A 114 17.98 15.34 10.10
CA PRO A 114 18.23 15.68 8.71
C PRO A 114 18.75 14.47 7.91
N PHE A 115 18.40 14.42 6.63
CA PHE A 115 18.98 13.50 5.65
C PHE A 115 19.73 14.31 4.58
N SER A 116 20.71 13.69 3.91
CA SER A 116 21.38 14.29 2.74
C SER A 116 20.74 13.79 1.44
N GLY A 117 20.99 14.48 0.32
CA GLY A 117 20.33 14.21 -0.95
C GLY A 117 19.09 15.08 -1.17
N SER A 118 18.22 14.70 -2.11
CA SER A 118 17.02 15.47 -2.44
C SER A 118 15.81 14.59 -2.73
N VAL A 119 14.63 15.15 -2.50
CA VAL A 119 13.35 14.56 -2.88
C VAL A 119 12.63 15.54 -3.79
N LEU A 120 12.12 15.05 -4.91
CA LEU A 120 11.40 15.83 -5.91
C LEU A 120 9.96 15.30 -6.02
N ALA A 121 9.00 16.21 -6.11
CA ALA A 121 7.63 15.91 -6.46
C ALA A 121 7.27 16.63 -7.76
N ASN A 122 6.85 15.89 -8.79
CA ASN A 122 6.57 16.41 -10.13
C ASN A 122 7.73 17.25 -10.69
N GLY A 123 8.96 16.79 -10.51
CA GLY A 123 10.18 17.47 -10.98
C GLY A 123 10.64 18.67 -10.14
N GLN A 124 9.92 19.05 -9.08
CA GLN A 124 10.31 20.15 -8.19
C GLN A 124 10.87 19.61 -6.88
N ALA A 125 12.02 20.13 -6.42
CA ALA A 125 12.53 19.80 -5.10
C ALA A 125 11.53 20.18 -4.01
N VAL A 126 11.22 19.23 -3.13
CA VAL A 126 10.31 19.41 -2.01
C VAL A 126 10.99 19.05 -0.70
N ASN A 127 10.58 19.73 0.36
CA ASN A 127 10.82 19.25 1.72
C ASN A 127 9.67 18.27 2.07
N PRO A 128 9.96 16.97 2.27
CA PRO A 128 8.92 15.98 2.57
C PRO A 128 8.02 16.35 3.76
N ALA A 129 8.56 16.99 4.81
CA ALA A 129 7.79 17.42 5.97
C ALA A 129 6.75 18.50 5.64
N LYS A 130 7.07 19.44 4.72
CA LYS A 130 6.12 20.45 4.22
C LYS A 130 5.13 19.86 3.21
N PHE A 131 5.52 18.76 2.57
CA PHE A 131 4.72 18.06 1.59
C PHE A 131 3.70 17.09 2.21
N ALA A 132 3.84 16.78 3.49
CA ALA A 132 3.02 15.84 4.26
C ALA A 132 1.50 16.01 4.10
N LYS A 133 1.00 17.22 3.80
CA LYS A 133 -0.43 17.45 3.52
C LYS A 133 -0.99 16.70 2.31
N ASN A 134 -0.12 16.31 1.37
CA ASN A 134 -0.50 15.53 0.18
C ASN A 134 -0.26 14.02 0.39
N ILE A 135 0.22 13.62 1.56
CA ILE A 135 0.68 12.27 1.88
C ILE A 135 -0.29 11.65 2.88
N ALA A 136 -0.71 10.41 2.62
CA ALA A 136 -1.26 9.52 3.64
C ALA A 136 -0.19 8.53 4.10
N TYR A 137 -0.16 8.20 5.39
CA TYR A 137 0.74 7.20 5.95
C TYR A 137 -0.05 6.22 6.81
N VAL A 138 -0.16 4.98 6.35
CA VAL A 138 -0.80 3.88 7.08
C VAL A 138 0.28 3.12 7.83
N MET A 139 0.18 3.10 9.16
CA MET A 139 1.11 2.36 10.01
C MET A 139 0.78 0.85 10.00
N GLN A 140 1.74 0.03 10.41
CA GLN A 140 1.56 -1.41 10.54
C GLN A 140 0.45 -1.75 11.55
N GLU A 141 0.54 -1.15 12.75
CA GLU A 141 -0.48 -1.26 13.79
C GLU A 141 -1.59 -0.22 13.59
N GLU A 142 -2.83 -0.70 13.60
CA GLU A 142 -4.01 0.12 13.36
C GLU A 142 -4.53 0.73 14.66
N ALA A 143 -4.50 2.05 14.75
CA ALA A 143 -5.07 2.78 15.88
C ALA A 143 -6.58 3.07 15.66
N LEU A 144 -7.39 2.02 15.59
CA LEU A 144 -8.85 2.13 15.47
C LEU A 144 -9.55 1.87 16.80
N PHE A 145 -10.61 2.64 17.09
CA PHE A 145 -11.42 2.42 18.28
C PHE A 145 -12.28 1.16 18.12
N ALA A 146 -12.05 0.16 18.98
CA ALA A 146 -12.74 -1.12 18.94
C ALA A 146 -14.27 -1.00 19.08
N THR A 147 -14.75 0.04 19.76
CA THR A 147 -16.18 0.30 19.99
C THR A 147 -16.80 1.21 18.94
N ALA A 148 -16.07 1.58 17.89
CA ALA A 148 -16.60 2.32 16.75
C ALA A 148 -16.90 1.38 15.59
N THR A 149 -17.74 1.80 14.65
CA THR A 149 -17.93 1.14 13.35
C THR A 149 -16.98 1.73 12.28
N PRO A 150 -16.72 1.04 11.15
CA PRO A 150 -15.99 1.62 10.03
C PRO A 150 -16.58 2.96 9.57
N ARG A 151 -17.90 3.06 9.43
CA ARG A 151 -18.58 4.30 9.04
C ARG A 151 -18.29 5.43 10.03
N GLU A 152 -18.40 5.17 11.33
CA GLU A 152 -18.09 6.14 12.39
C GLU A 152 -16.63 6.57 12.37
N ALA A 153 -15.69 5.64 12.17
CA ALA A 153 -14.26 5.93 12.10
C ALA A 153 -13.94 6.86 10.91
N LEU A 154 -14.55 6.61 9.75
CA LEU A 154 -14.40 7.44 8.56
C LEU A 154 -15.04 8.83 8.76
N HIS A 155 -16.24 8.92 9.34
CA HIS A 155 -16.86 10.21 9.69
C HIS A 155 -16.03 11.00 10.70
N PHE A 156 -15.50 10.34 11.73
CA PHE A 156 -14.62 10.96 12.72
C PHE A 156 -13.39 11.58 12.03
N SER A 157 -12.75 10.80 11.15
CA SER A 157 -11.62 11.29 10.35
C SER A 157 -12.02 12.48 9.47
N ALA A 158 -13.18 12.42 8.81
CA ALA A 158 -13.71 13.51 7.97
C ALA A 158 -13.90 14.80 8.77
N ALA A 159 -14.58 14.74 9.91
CA ALA A 159 -14.86 15.89 10.75
C ALA A 159 -13.59 16.57 11.30
N MET A 160 -12.54 15.79 11.51
CA MET A 160 -11.28 16.28 12.06
C MET A 160 -10.31 16.82 11.00
N ARG A 161 -10.27 16.19 9.82
CA ARG A 161 -9.21 16.43 8.82
C ARG A 161 -9.67 17.19 7.58
N LEU A 162 -10.97 17.26 7.30
CA LEU A 162 -11.48 18.06 6.18
C LEU A 162 -11.62 19.55 6.56
N PRO A 163 -11.59 20.46 5.58
CA PRO A 163 -11.86 21.87 5.78
C PRO A 163 -13.21 22.11 6.49
N GLN A 164 -13.27 23.13 7.35
CA GLN A 164 -14.47 23.42 8.14
C GLN A 164 -15.70 23.77 7.29
N ASN A 165 -15.49 24.34 6.11
CA ASN A 165 -16.53 24.69 5.15
C ASN A 165 -17.05 23.49 4.32
N THR A 166 -16.50 22.29 4.50
CA THR A 166 -17.05 21.07 3.88
C THR A 166 -18.41 20.78 4.50
N SER A 167 -19.46 20.73 3.68
CA SER A 167 -20.84 20.46 4.11
C SER A 167 -21.01 19.05 4.70
N ILE A 168 -22.11 18.80 5.39
CA ILE A 168 -22.40 17.48 5.96
C ILE A 168 -22.65 16.49 4.82
N GLU A 169 -23.35 16.92 3.78
CA GLU A 169 -23.70 16.16 2.59
C GLU A 169 -22.43 15.71 1.86
N GLU A 170 -21.49 16.62 1.59
CA GLU A 170 -20.21 16.28 0.95
C GLU A 170 -19.37 15.29 1.79
N ARG A 171 -19.40 15.44 3.12
CA ARG A 171 -18.71 14.49 4.02
C ARG A 171 -19.34 13.11 3.94
N ASN A 172 -20.66 13.03 3.95
CA ASN A 172 -21.39 11.77 3.86
C ASN A 172 -21.14 11.09 2.50
N GLU A 173 -21.23 11.84 1.40
CA GLU A 173 -20.92 11.31 0.06
C GLU A 173 -19.49 10.75 -0.02
N LEU A 174 -18.51 11.46 0.55
CA LEU A 174 -17.13 10.98 0.60
C LEU A 174 -16.99 9.69 1.43
N VAL A 175 -17.62 9.62 2.60
CA VAL A 175 -17.56 8.44 3.47
C VAL A 175 -18.22 7.24 2.80
N GLU A 176 -19.42 7.39 2.24
CA GLU A 176 -20.09 6.32 1.50
C GLU A 176 -19.26 5.85 0.29
N GLY A 177 -18.69 6.80 -0.45
CA GLY A 177 -17.80 6.50 -1.57
C GLY A 177 -16.61 5.65 -1.16
N LEU A 178 -15.95 6.01 -0.05
CA LEU A 178 -14.81 5.25 0.47
C LEU A 178 -15.21 3.86 1.00
N LEU A 179 -16.35 3.74 1.68
CA LEU A 179 -16.85 2.43 2.12
C LEU A 179 -17.10 1.49 0.95
N MET A 180 -17.62 2.00 -0.16
CA MET A 180 -17.80 1.23 -1.40
C MET A 180 -16.45 0.92 -2.07
N ASP A 181 -15.55 1.91 -2.17
CA ASP A 181 -14.23 1.75 -2.80
C ASP A 181 -13.35 0.70 -2.10
N LEU A 182 -13.53 0.57 -0.78
CA LEU A 182 -12.77 -0.34 0.07
C LEU A 182 -13.49 -1.66 0.32
N ASP A 183 -14.66 -1.87 -0.28
CA ASP A 183 -15.50 -3.06 -0.08
C ASP A 183 -15.81 -3.32 1.41
N LEU A 184 -16.18 -2.25 2.11
CA LEU A 184 -16.58 -2.24 3.53
C LEU A 184 -18.09 -2.08 3.73
N THR A 185 -18.87 -1.92 2.65
CA THR A 185 -20.31 -1.62 2.75
C THR A 185 -21.08 -2.64 3.59
N LYS A 186 -20.73 -3.93 3.53
CA LYS A 186 -21.42 -4.98 4.28
C LYS A 186 -21.14 -4.95 5.79
N CYS A 187 -19.98 -4.44 6.20
CA CYS A 187 -19.55 -4.38 7.59
C CYS A 187 -19.48 -2.94 8.13
N ALA A 188 -19.98 -1.97 7.38
CA ALA A 188 -19.86 -0.54 7.67
C ALA A 188 -20.41 -0.14 9.04
N ASP A 189 -21.45 -0.84 9.50
CA ASP A 189 -22.15 -0.61 10.76
C ASP A 189 -21.90 -1.73 11.80
N THR A 190 -20.91 -2.60 11.54
CA THR A 190 -20.42 -3.61 12.49
C THR A 190 -19.28 -3.01 13.31
N LEU A 191 -19.20 -3.35 14.60
CA LEU A 191 -18.10 -2.88 15.45
C LEU A 191 -16.75 -3.33 14.90
N ILE A 192 -15.77 -2.43 14.94
CA ILE A 192 -14.38 -2.72 14.55
C ILE A 192 -13.78 -3.82 15.44
N GLY A 193 -14.14 -3.84 16.72
CA GLY A 193 -13.75 -4.89 17.65
C GLY A 193 -12.27 -4.87 18.08
N SER A 194 -11.96 -5.76 19.01
CA SER A 194 -10.64 -6.02 19.59
C SER A 194 -10.53 -7.49 19.99
N VAL A 195 -9.44 -7.88 20.66
CA VAL A 195 -9.31 -9.22 21.25
C VAL A 195 -10.42 -9.51 22.26
N LEU A 196 -10.97 -8.48 22.92
CA LEU A 196 -12.02 -8.61 23.94
C LEU A 196 -13.43 -8.38 23.40
N ILE A 197 -13.56 -7.68 22.26
CA ILE A 197 -14.84 -7.29 21.67
C ILE A 197 -14.90 -7.89 20.27
N GLN A 198 -15.82 -8.82 20.03
CA GLN A 198 -16.01 -9.37 18.70
C GLN A 198 -16.40 -8.26 17.72
N GLY A 199 -15.79 -8.28 16.53
CA GLY A 199 -16.01 -7.28 15.49
C GLY A 199 -15.70 -7.81 14.10
N ILE A 200 -15.38 -6.89 13.19
CA ILE A 200 -14.99 -7.18 11.81
C ILE A 200 -13.69 -8.00 11.72
N SER A 201 -13.47 -8.63 10.57
CA SER A 201 -12.24 -9.39 10.27
C SER A 201 -11.00 -8.51 10.22
N GLY A 202 -9.81 -9.10 10.36
CA GLY A 202 -8.53 -8.38 10.26
C GLY A 202 -8.35 -7.66 8.92
N GLY A 203 -8.78 -8.29 7.81
CA GLY A 203 -8.73 -7.66 6.48
C GLY A 203 -9.68 -6.47 6.34
N GLU A 204 -10.89 -6.54 6.92
CA GLU A 204 -11.81 -5.39 6.99
C GLU A 204 -11.26 -4.28 7.87
N LYS A 205 -10.59 -4.63 8.98
CA LYS A 205 -9.90 -3.68 9.85
C LYS A 205 -8.81 -2.91 9.10
N LYS A 206 -7.97 -3.63 8.33
CA LYS A 206 -6.91 -3.03 7.51
C LYS A 206 -7.47 -2.09 6.46
N ARG A 207 -8.52 -2.53 5.75
CA ARG A 207 -9.22 -1.69 4.77
C ARG A 207 -9.85 -0.46 5.42
N THR A 208 -10.40 -0.58 6.63
CA THR A 208 -10.93 0.54 7.42
C THR A 208 -9.81 1.53 7.78
N SER A 209 -8.63 1.05 8.20
CA SER A 209 -7.47 1.91 8.50
C SER A 209 -6.96 2.66 7.27
N ILE A 210 -6.91 1.99 6.12
CA ILE A 210 -6.59 2.64 4.83
C ILE A 210 -7.64 3.72 4.53
N GLY A 211 -8.94 3.40 4.67
CA GLY A 211 -10.03 4.35 4.44
C GLY A 211 -9.99 5.57 5.34
N VAL A 212 -9.69 5.38 6.62
CA VAL A 212 -9.48 6.48 7.56
C VAL A 212 -8.45 7.44 7.03
N GLU A 213 -7.33 6.95 6.47
CA GLU A 213 -6.28 7.79 5.89
C GLU A 213 -6.66 8.44 4.56
N LEU A 214 -7.44 7.76 3.71
CA LEU A 214 -7.87 8.25 2.39
C LEU A 214 -8.85 9.43 2.43
N ILE A 215 -9.47 9.71 3.57
CA ILE A 215 -10.41 10.82 3.75
C ILE A 215 -9.83 12.17 3.30
N THR A 216 -8.53 12.40 3.46
CA THR A 216 -7.88 13.66 3.02
C THR A 216 -7.61 13.72 1.52
N GLN A 217 -8.02 12.70 0.75
CA GLN A 217 -7.77 12.55 -0.69
C GLN A 217 -6.29 12.74 -1.02
N PRO A 218 -5.40 11.93 -0.43
CA PRO A 218 -3.96 12.05 -0.60
C PRO A 218 -3.56 11.79 -2.06
N LYS A 219 -2.50 12.44 -2.50
CA LYS A 219 -1.93 12.25 -3.84
C LYS A 219 -0.92 11.10 -3.89
N ILE A 220 -0.36 10.75 -2.73
CA ILE A 220 0.51 9.60 -2.53
C ILE A 220 0.22 8.94 -1.18
N ILE A 221 0.25 7.61 -1.14
CA ILE A 221 0.00 6.82 0.08
C ILE A 221 1.24 5.98 0.37
N PHE A 222 1.71 6.05 1.61
CA PHE A 222 2.73 5.14 2.16
C PHE A 222 2.07 4.14 3.11
N LEU A 223 2.38 2.85 2.98
CA LEU A 223 1.87 1.82 3.88
C LEU A 223 3.00 0.96 4.43
N ASP A 224 3.10 0.86 5.76
CA ASP A 224 4.03 -0.06 6.40
C ASP A 224 3.39 -1.45 6.57
N GLU A 225 3.95 -2.44 5.89
CA GLU A 225 3.55 -3.86 5.95
C GLU A 225 2.02 -4.05 5.87
N PRO A 226 1.37 -3.64 4.77
CA PRO A 226 -0.09 -3.65 4.67
C PRO A 226 -0.69 -5.06 4.65
N THR A 227 0.12 -6.08 4.42
CA THR A 227 -0.29 -7.49 4.37
C THR A 227 0.02 -8.25 5.67
N SER A 228 0.67 -7.61 6.65
CA SER A 228 1.04 -8.24 7.91
C SER A 228 -0.19 -8.66 8.71
N GLY A 229 -0.20 -9.91 9.20
CA GLY A 229 -1.30 -10.44 10.02
C GLY A 229 -2.58 -10.79 9.25
N LEU A 230 -2.53 -10.75 7.91
CA LEU A 230 -3.63 -11.17 7.04
C LEU A 230 -3.36 -12.55 6.46
N ASP A 231 -4.43 -13.32 6.21
CA ASP A 231 -4.36 -14.49 5.36
C ASP A 231 -4.09 -14.09 3.89
N THR A 232 -3.69 -15.06 3.07
CA THR A 232 -3.31 -14.84 1.66
C THR A 232 -4.39 -14.10 0.86
N TYR A 233 -5.66 -14.47 1.03
CA TYR A 233 -6.75 -13.87 0.25
C TYR A 233 -7.08 -12.46 0.71
N SER A 234 -7.13 -12.23 2.03
CA SER A 234 -7.30 -10.89 2.60
C SER A 234 -6.16 -9.95 2.21
N ALA A 235 -4.91 -10.44 2.21
CA ALA A 235 -3.74 -9.68 1.77
C ALA A 235 -3.82 -9.30 0.28
N PHE A 236 -4.21 -10.26 -0.57
CA PHE A 236 -4.42 -10.01 -1.99
C PHE A 236 -5.48 -8.93 -2.23
N ASN A 237 -6.65 -9.03 -1.58
CA ASN A 237 -7.72 -8.04 -1.72
C ASN A 237 -7.29 -6.64 -1.26
N ALA A 238 -6.51 -6.55 -0.18
CA ALA A 238 -5.95 -5.27 0.28
C ALA A 238 -5.02 -4.66 -0.79
N CYS A 239 -4.12 -5.45 -1.38
CA CYS A 239 -3.26 -5.00 -2.47
C CYS A 239 -4.03 -4.65 -3.74
N GLU A 240 -5.10 -5.38 -4.07
CA GLU A 240 -5.94 -5.11 -5.23
C GLU A 240 -6.66 -3.76 -5.11
N ILE A 241 -7.14 -3.41 -3.90
CA ILE A 241 -7.71 -2.10 -3.59
C ILE A 241 -6.67 -0.99 -3.79
N LEU A 242 -5.44 -1.17 -3.31
CA LEU A 242 -4.35 -0.22 -3.54
C LEU A 242 -4.07 -0.05 -5.04
N LYS A 243 -4.08 -1.14 -5.80
CA LYS A 243 -3.93 -1.08 -7.26
C LYS A 243 -5.08 -0.34 -7.94
N LYS A 244 -6.32 -0.50 -7.45
CA LYS A 244 -7.49 0.27 -7.93
C LYS A 244 -7.34 1.77 -7.66
N LEU A 245 -6.75 2.17 -6.52
CA LEU A 245 -6.41 3.57 -6.24
C LEU A 245 -5.33 4.10 -7.19
N CYS A 246 -4.35 3.26 -7.53
CA CYS A 246 -3.31 3.57 -8.51
C CYS A 246 -3.89 3.84 -9.90
N LYS A 247 -4.83 3.01 -10.35
CA LYS A 247 -5.56 3.22 -11.62
C LYS A 247 -6.35 4.54 -11.66
N ARG A 248 -6.72 5.08 -10.51
CA ARG A 248 -7.37 6.41 -10.39
C ARG A 248 -6.38 7.57 -10.36
N GLY A 249 -5.08 7.27 -10.39
CA GLY A 249 -3.98 8.22 -10.46
C GLY A 249 -3.25 8.47 -9.14
N CYS A 250 -3.60 7.80 -8.04
CA CYS A 250 -2.87 7.93 -6.77
C CYS A 250 -1.56 7.14 -6.80
N SER A 251 -0.44 7.69 -6.35
CA SER A 251 0.80 6.91 -6.25
C SER A 251 0.82 6.13 -4.93
N VAL A 252 1.28 4.88 -4.93
CA VAL A 252 1.33 4.05 -3.72
C VAL A 252 2.73 3.51 -3.51
N VAL A 253 3.21 3.59 -2.27
CA VAL A 253 4.47 2.99 -1.85
C VAL A 253 4.20 2.16 -0.60
N CYS A 254 4.62 0.90 -0.57
CA CYS A 254 4.48 0.12 0.66
C CYS A 254 5.65 -0.82 0.91
N THR A 255 5.95 -1.08 2.17
CA THR A 255 6.88 -2.14 2.56
C THR A 255 6.16 -3.48 2.52
N ILE A 256 6.75 -4.52 1.92
CA ILE A 256 6.22 -5.89 2.01
C ILE A 256 7.33 -6.85 2.38
N HIS A 257 7.02 -7.76 3.30
CA HIS A 257 7.87 -8.87 3.69
C HIS A 257 7.37 -10.13 2.97
N GLN A 258 8.11 -10.63 1.98
CA GLN A 258 7.84 -11.88 1.25
C GLN A 258 6.41 -11.98 0.65
N PRO A 259 6.10 -11.23 -0.42
CA PRO A 259 4.82 -11.36 -1.12
C PRO A 259 4.69 -12.70 -1.83
N SER A 260 3.47 -13.24 -1.91
CA SER A 260 3.15 -14.29 -2.88
C SER A 260 3.38 -13.78 -4.31
N SER A 261 3.56 -14.71 -5.26
CA SER A 261 3.72 -14.36 -6.67
C SER A 261 2.57 -13.48 -7.17
N GLU A 262 1.32 -13.77 -6.81
CA GLU A 262 0.14 -12.99 -7.22
C GLU A 262 0.21 -11.56 -6.70
N ILE A 263 0.57 -11.37 -5.43
CA ILE A 263 0.70 -10.04 -4.83
C ILE A 263 1.87 -9.28 -5.47
N PHE A 264 3.00 -9.95 -5.70
CA PHE A 264 4.19 -9.31 -6.25
C PHE A 264 3.93 -8.72 -7.64
N HIS A 265 3.20 -9.44 -8.50
CA HIS A 265 2.87 -8.96 -9.85
C HIS A 265 1.78 -7.88 -9.90
N LEU A 266 1.15 -7.52 -8.77
CA LEU A 266 0.30 -6.32 -8.70
C LEU A 266 1.13 -5.02 -8.71
N PHE A 267 2.39 -5.09 -8.28
CA PHE A 267 3.28 -3.93 -8.22
C PHE A 267 3.82 -3.57 -9.60
N ASP A 268 3.90 -2.28 -9.87
CA ASP A 268 4.54 -1.76 -11.09
C ASP A 268 6.06 -1.77 -10.91
N LYS A 269 6.53 -1.39 -9.72
CA LYS A 269 7.95 -1.30 -9.37
C LYS A 269 8.29 -1.97 -8.05
N THR A 270 9.55 -2.36 -7.92
CA THR A 270 10.13 -2.82 -6.65
C THR A 270 11.45 -2.11 -6.37
N LEU A 271 11.63 -1.74 -5.09
CA LEU A 271 12.82 -1.16 -4.52
C LEU A 271 13.41 -2.15 -3.51
N LEU A 272 14.53 -2.77 -3.85
CA LEU A 272 15.22 -3.73 -3.00
C LEU A 272 16.32 -3.03 -2.21
N ILE A 273 16.23 -3.08 -0.87
CA ILE A 273 17.19 -2.47 0.03
C ILE A 273 17.92 -3.56 0.83
N GLN A 274 19.25 -3.54 0.79
CA GLN A 274 20.11 -4.43 1.58
C GLN A 274 21.12 -3.60 2.36
N SER A 275 21.14 -3.74 3.69
CA SER A 275 22.11 -3.07 4.57
C SER A 275 22.24 -1.56 4.33
N GLY A 276 21.12 -0.90 4.01
CA GLY A 276 21.04 0.53 3.74
C GLY A 276 21.35 0.96 2.30
N TYR A 277 21.67 0.03 1.41
CA TYR A 277 21.95 0.28 -0.01
C TYR A 277 20.81 -0.25 -0.88
N ILE A 278 20.58 0.40 -2.01
CA ILE A 278 19.73 -0.15 -3.05
C ILE A 278 20.52 -1.19 -3.83
N VAL A 279 19.93 -2.36 -4.04
CA VAL A 279 20.48 -3.43 -4.90
C VAL A 279 19.69 -3.63 -6.18
N TYR A 280 18.47 -3.08 -6.24
CA TYR A 280 17.62 -3.00 -7.42
C TYR A 280 16.52 -1.96 -7.21
N HIS A 281 16.23 -1.17 -8.23
CA HIS A 281 15.03 -0.34 -8.32
C HIS A 281 14.54 -0.29 -9.76
N GLY A 282 13.33 -0.78 -10.01
CA GLY A 282 12.82 -0.85 -11.39
C GLY A 282 11.50 -1.56 -11.49
N ALA A 283 11.06 -1.84 -12.72
CA ALA A 283 9.83 -2.58 -12.95
C ALA A 283 9.92 -3.99 -12.35
N VAL A 284 8.83 -4.50 -11.82
CA VAL A 284 8.79 -5.86 -11.23
C VAL A 284 9.19 -6.91 -12.27
N ASN A 285 8.70 -6.75 -13.51
CA ASN A 285 8.93 -7.71 -14.60
C ASN A 285 10.39 -7.73 -15.10
N ASP A 286 11.15 -6.65 -14.89
CA ASP A 286 12.54 -6.56 -15.33
C ASP A 286 13.52 -7.12 -14.28
N MET A 287 13.04 -7.36 -13.05
CA MET A 287 13.86 -7.78 -11.93
C MET A 287 14.54 -9.13 -12.18
N PRO A 288 13.86 -10.20 -12.65
CA PRO A 288 14.51 -11.48 -12.92
C PRO A 288 15.66 -11.35 -13.94
N ALA A 289 15.41 -10.65 -15.05
CA ALA A 289 16.42 -10.44 -16.09
C ALA A 289 17.64 -9.67 -15.59
N TYR A 290 17.45 -8.71 -14.67
CA TYR A 290 18.57 -8.04 -14.01
C TYR A 290 19.42 -9.02 -13.20
N PHE A 291 18.81 -9.82 -12.32
CA PHE A 291 19.56 -10.78 -11.50
C PHE A 291 20.21 -11.89 -12.34
N ASP A 292 19.57 -12.34 -13.41
CA ASP A 292 20.17 -13.28 -14.37
C ASP A 292 21.45 -12.69 -15.00
N SER A 293 21.46 -11.39 -15.32
CA SER A 293 22.63 -10.70 -15.89
C SER A 293 23.82 -10.59 -14.93
N LEU A 294 23.60 -10.79 -13.62
CA LEU A 294 24.67 -10.82 -12.61
C LEU A 294 25.38 -12.18 -12.56
N GLY A 295 24.88 -13.19 -13.28
CA GLY A 295 25.43 -14.53 -13.39
C GLY A 295 24.51 -15.64 -12.84
N GLU A 296 24.77 -16.88 -13.23
CA GLU A 296 23.94 -18.07 -12.94
C GLU A 296 23.60 -18.23 -11.45
N LYS A 297 24.52 -17.85 -10.56
CA LYS A 297 24.33 -17.88 -9.11
C LYS A 297 23.19 -16.99 -8.59
N TYR A 298 22.89 -15.90 -9.30
CA TYR A 298 21.82 -14.96 -8.94
C TYR A 298 20.54 -15.20 -9.74
N ALA A 299 20.62 -16.01 -10.81
CA ALA A 299 19.50 -16.27 -11.68
C ALA A 299 18.33 -16.92 -10.93
N CYS A 300 17.11 -16.50 -11.24
CA CYS A 300 15.93 -17.08 -10.61
C CYS A 300 15.64 -18.47 -11.19
N PRO A 301 15.52 -19.54 -10.37
CA PRO A 301 15.14 -20.85 -10.88
C PRO A 301 13.78 -20.82 -11.59
N PRO A 302 13.56 -21.70 -12.58
CA PRO A 302 12.27 -21.79 -13.26
C PRO A 302 11.16 -22.17 -12.27
N ASN A 303 9.98 -21.57 -12.44
CA ASN A 303 8.80 -21.78 -11.58
C ASN A 303 9.02 -21.42 -10.10
N TYR A 304 10.02 -20.60 -9.80
CA TYR A 304 10.26 -20.06 -8.47
C TYR A 304 9.77 -18.61 -8.38
N ASN A 305 9.21 -18.22 -7.23
CA ASN A 305 8.76 -16.84 -7.00
C ASN A 305 9.98 -15.89 -7.00
N PRO A 306 10.11 -14.95 -7.95
CA PRO A 306 11.27 -14.05 -8.01
C PRO A 306 11.44 -13.21 -6.75
N ALA A 307 10.33 -12.84 -6.10
CA ALA A 307 10.32 -12.09 -4.85
C ALA A 307 10.94 -12.88 -3.70
N ASP A 308 10.60 -14.17 -3.58
CA ASP A 308 11.19 -15.05 -2.57
C ASP A 308 12.65 -15.35 -2.87
N HIS A 309 13.00 -15.54 -4.16
CA HIS A 309 14.36 -15.85 -4.57
C HIS A 309 15.31 -14.72 -4.20
N VAL A 310 14.95 -13.49 -4.58
CA VAL A 310 15.80 -12.34 -4.28
C VAL A 310 15.89 -12.08 -2.77
N MET A 311 14.79 -12.28 -2.03
CA MET A 311 14.81 -12.19 -0.57
C MET A 311 15.70 -13.26 0.07
N PHE A 312 15.72 -14.47 -0.49
CA PHE A 312 16.64 -15.53 -0.08
C PHE A 312 18.08 -15.13 -0.40
N LEU A 313 18.39 -14.68 -1.61
CA LEU A 313 19.73 -14.20 -1.98
C LEU A 313 20.21 -13.04 -1.09
N MET A 314 19.30 -12.15 -0.68
CA MET A 314 19.64 -11.01 0.16
C MET A 314 19.92 -11.39 1.63
N GLN A 315 19.43 -12.55 2.08
CA GLN A 315 19.57 -13.04 3.47
C GLN A 315 20.61 -14.15 3.59
N ALA A 316 20.66 -15.04 2.60
CA ALA A 316 21.67 -16.06 2.48
C ALA A 316 23.01 -15.35 2.29
N LYS A 317 23.87 -15.41 3.33
CA LYS A 317 25.31 -15.04 3.37
C LYS A 317 25.72 -13.81 4.17
N GLU A 318 25.09 -13.56 5.31
CA GLU A 318 25.78 -12.82 6.39
C GLU A 318 27.12 -13.49 6.83
N LYS A 319 27.40 -14.74 6.42
CA LYS A 319 28.63 -15.50 6.76
C LYS A 319 29.85 -15.21 5.86
N HIS A 320 29.69 -14.66 4.65
CA HIS A 320 30.81 -14.33 3.75
C HIS A 320 30.70 -12.90 3.23
N LYS A 321 31.52 -11.98 3.74
CA LYS A 321 31.44 -10.52 3.51
C LYS A 321 31.48 -10.05 2.04
N GLY A 322 31.90 -10.88 1.08
CA GLY A 322 32.14 -10.48 -0.31
C GLY A 322 30.92 -10.49 -1.26
N ASP A 323 29.83 -11.19 -0.92
CA ASP A 323 28.67 -11.29 -1.83
C ASP A 323 27.73 -10.07 -1.72
N HIS A 324 27.61 -9.48 -0.53
CA HIS A 324 26.81 -8.27 -0.31
C HIS A 324 27.39 -7.05 -1.03
N SER A 325 28.72 -6.97 -1.16
CA SER A 325 29.36 -5.89 -1.92
C SER A 325 29.08 -6.03 -3.41
N PHE A 326 29.04 -7.25 -3.95
CA PHE A 326 28.87 -7.46 -5.39
C PHE A 326 27.53 -6.97 -5.93
N MET A 327 26.40 -7.33 -5.31
CA MET A 327 25.06 -6.88 -5.78
C MET A 327 24.94 -5.35 -5.70
N ARG A 328 25.44 -4.75 -4.62
CA ARG A 328 25.50 -3.30 -4.43
C ARG A 328 26.36 -2.62 -5.50
N GLU A 329 27.57 -3.11 -5.73
CA GLU A 329 28.51 -2.55 -6.70
C GLU A 329 27.97 -2.67 -8.13
N SER A 330 27.34 -3.80 -8.44
CA SER A 330 26.68 -4.03 -9.72
C SER A 330 25.53 -3.05 -9.95
N TRP A 331 24.70 -2.83 -8.94
CA TRP A 331 23.62 -1.85 -9.01
C TRP A 331 24.16 -0.42 -9.16
N ALA A 332 25.15 -0.03 -8.35
CA ALA A 332 25.76 1.30 -8.41
C ALA A 332 26.40 1.57 -9.78
N LYS A 333 27.01 0.56 -10.41
CA LYS A 333 27.53 0.64 -11.78
C LYS A 333 26.40 0.87 -12.78
N ARG A 334 25.33 0.08 -12.72
CA ARG A 334 24.16 0.22 -13.60
C ARG A 334 23.49 1.59 -13.46
N GLU A 335 23.31 2.07 -12.23
CA GLU A 335 22.76 3.39 -11.94
C GLU A 335 23.64 4.50 -12.52
N ALA A 336 24.97 4.37 -12.45
CA ALA A 336 25.90 5.34 -13.01
C ALA A 336 25.86 5.39 -14.55
N GLU A 337 25.56 4.28 -15.21
CA GLU A 337 25.38 4.17 -16.66
C GLU A 337 24.04 4.75 -17.14
N HIS A 338 22.99 4.72 -16.30
CA HIS A 338 21.62 5.17 -16.63
C HIS A 338 21.26 6.52 -15.97
N LYS A 339 22.24 7.40 -15.76
CA LYS A 339 22.10 8.67 -15.01
C LYS A 339 21.01 9.63 -15.53
N GLU A 340 20.54 9.47 -16.77
CA GLU A 340 19.65 10.42 -17.43
C GLU A 340 18.18 10.35 -16.95
N ASP A 341 17.74 9.25 -16.33
CA ASP A 341 16.31 9.05 -16.07
C ASP A 341 15.78 9.63 -14.75
N ILE A 342 16.64 9.92 -13.77
CA ILE A 342 16.20 10.29 -12.41
C ILE A 342 16.10 11.81 -12.22
N LEU A 343 17.01 12.61 -12.80
CA LEU A 343 17.07 14.06 -12.60
C LEU A 343 16.58 14.83 -13.84
N PRO A 344 15.63 15.77 -13.70
CA PRO A 344 15.42 16.79 -14.72
C PRO A 344 16.71 17.60 -14.96
N PRO A 345 17.01 18.03 -16.19
CA PRO A 345 18.27 18.73 -16.55
C PRO A 345 18.61 19.97 -15.69
N ASP A 346 17.60 20.59 -15.07
CA ASP A 346 17.72 21.91 -14.44
C ASP A 346 18.09 21.91 -12.94
N LEU A 347 18.17 20.74 -12.29
CA LEU A 347 18.40 20.64 -10.83
C LEU A 347 19.88 20.40 -10.46
N LYS A 348 20.74 21.41 -10.70
CA LYS A 348 22.15 21.43 -10.26
C LYS A 348 22.39 22.07 -8.88
N ARG A 349 21.40 22.10 -7.97
CA ARG A 349 21.60 22.68 -6.62
C ARG A 349 21.23 21.70 -5.52
N GLU A 350 22.24 21.28 -4.77
CA GLU A 350 22.09 20.64 -3.47
C GLU A 350 21.41 21.63 -2.51
N ALA A 351 20.19 21.34 -2.11
CA ALA A 351 19.46 22.14 -1.15
C ALA A 351 19.47 21.43 0.20
N SER A 352 20.32 21.88 1.12
CA SER A 352 20.28 21.49 2.52
C SER A 352 19.11 22.21 3.21
N PHE A 353 18.16 21.47 3.77
CA PHE A 353 17.00 22.06 4.46
C PHE A 353 17.03 21.79 5.96
N MET A 354 16.87 22.83 6.78
CA MET A 354 16.60 22.73 8.21
C MET A 354 15.11 22.51 8.49
N VAL A 355 14.82 21.71 9.52
CA VAL A 355 13.46 21.31 9.94
C VAL A 355 12.89 22.33 10.92
N GLU A 356 11.72 22.89 10.60
CA GLU A 356 10.89 23.64 11.55
C GLU A 356 9.56 22.91 11.77
N TYR A 357 9.17 22.76 13.04
CA TYR A 357 8.02 22.00 13.49
C TYR A 357 6.77 22.87 13.66
N ARG A 358 5.57 22.31 13.43
CA ARG A 358 4.32 22.94 13.88
C ARG A 358 3.32 21.94 14.47
N THR A 359 2.50 22.48 15.36
CA THR A 359 1.67 21.83 16.39
C THR A 359 0.39 21.15 15.87
N LYS A 360 0.04 20.01 16.48
CA LYS A 360 -1.20 19.23 16.25
C LYS A 360 -2.45 19.99 16.73
N ALA A 361 -3.62 19.62 16.20
CA ALA A 361 -4.91 20.13 16.64
C ALA A 361 -5.13 19.91 18.16
N GLY A 362 -5.69 20.92 18.83
CA GLY A 362 -5.88 20.93 20.28
C GLY A 362 -6.86 19.87 20.80
N ILE A 363 -6.55 19.34 21.98
CA ILE A 363 -7.30 18.29 22.72
C ILE A 363 -8.81 18.61 22.80
N CYS A 364 -9.18 19.88 22.98
CA CYS A 364 -10.58 20.30 23.12
C CYS A 364 -11.46 19.94 21.90
N ARG A 365 -10.91 20.01 20.68
CA ARG A 365 -11.65 19.67 19.46
C ARG A 365 -11.87 18.16 19.32
N GLN A 366 -10.91 17.36 19.77
CA GLN A 366 -11.01 15.90 19.79
C GLN A 366 -12.06 15.44 20.82
N PHE A 367 -12.05 16.04 22.01
CA PHE A 367 -13.05 15.76 23.05
C PHE A 367 -14.48 16.17 22.66
N ALA A 368 -14.67 17.34 22.06
CA ALA A 368 -16.01 17.80 21.67
C ALA A 368 -16.72 16.86 20.69
N TYR A 369 -15.99 16.27 19.74
CA TYR A 369 -16.55 15.31 18.79
C TYR A 369 -16.80 13.93 19.43
N LEU A 370 -15.93 13.49 20.34
CA LEU A 370 -16.18 12.25 21.09
C LEU A 370 -17.43 12.37 21.97
N LEU A 371 -17.70 13.55 22.54
CA LEU A 371 -18.89 13.82 23.35
C LEU A 371 -20.19 13.89 22.53
N THR A 372 -20.12 14.19 21.23
CA THR A 372 -21.31 14.11 20.37
C THR A 372 -21.82 12.69 20.17
N ARG A 373 -21.02 11.65 20.51
CA ARG A 373 -21.45 10.25 20.52
C ARG A 373 -22.56 9.95 21.54
N GLU A 374 -22.64 10.70 22.64
CA GLU A 374 -23.65 10.45 23.69
C GLU A 374 -24.94 11.27 23.57
N VAL A 375 -24.95 12.31 22.72
CA VAL A 375 -26.08 13.28 22.68
C VAL A 375 -27.02 13.02 21.49
N GLY A 376 -26.66 12.15 20.55
CA GLY A 376 -27.43 11.85 19.34
C GLY A 376 -28.73 11.06 19.54
N GLU A 377 -28.88 10.33 20.65
CA GLU A 377 -30.08 9.49 20.89
C GLU A 377 -31.13 10.11 21.83
N LYS A 378 -30.89 11.30 22.41
CA LYS A 378 -31.82 11.89 23.39
C LYS A 378 -32.53 13.18 22.96
N ARG A 379 -32.31 13.70 21.75
CA ARG A 379 -32.90 14.98 21.33
C ARG A 379 -34.27 14.90 20.65
N ASP A 380 -34.70 13.71 20.22
CA ASP A 380 -35.97 13.58 19.46
C ASP A 380 -37.20 13.18 20.28
N VAL A 381 -37.09 12.98 21.61
CA VAL A 381 -38.27 12.63 22.44
C VAL A 381 -38.70 13.74 23.42
N HIS A 382 -37.85 14.75 23.66
CA HIS A 382 -38.15 15.81 24.64
C HIS A 382 -38.56 17.16 24.02
N SER A 383 -38.27 17.40 22.73
CA SER A 383 -38.61 18.67 22.07
C SER A 383 -40.08 18.75 21.63
N GLU A 384 -40.77 17.63 21.42
CA GLU A 384 -42.20 17.63 21.07
C GLU A 384 -43.15 17.75 22.27
N LYS A 385 -42.75 17.30 23.47
CA LYS A 385 -43.59 17.44 24.67
C LYS A 385 -43.64 18.87 25.21
N TYR A 386 -42.58 19.67 25.00
CA TYR A 386 -42.54 21.06 25.44
C TYR A 386 -43.25 22.04 24.50
N ARG A 387 -43.55 21.62 23.26
CA ARG A 387 -44.23 22.47 22.27
C ARG A 387 -45.76 22.37 22.30
N LYS A 388 -46.32 21.33 22.94
CA LYS A 388 -47.77 21.13 23.11
C LYS A 388 -48.36 21.64 24.43
N SER A 389 -47.55 22.07 25.41
CA SER A 389 -48.06 22.59 26.70
C SER A 389 -48.14 24.12 26.80
N LYS A 390 -47.87 24.85 25.70
CA LYS A 390 -47.97 26.32 25.62
C LYS A 390 -49.07 26.83 24.67
N SER A 391 -49.97 25.95 24.21
CA SER A 391 -51.08 26.33 23.33
C SER A 391 -52.44 25.82 23.83
N THR A 392 -52.66 25.85 25.14
CA THR A 392 -53.99 25.79 25.79
C THR A 392 -53.87 26.54 27.09
#